data_AF-A0A848F642-F1
#
_entry.id   AF-A0A848F642-F1
#
_cell.length_a   1.000
_cell.length_b   1.000
_cell.length_c   1.000
_cell.angle_alpha   90.00
_cell.angle_beta   90.00
_cell.angle_gamma   90.00
#
_symmetry.space_group_name_H-M   'P 1'
#
loop_
_entity.id
_entity.type
_entity.pdbx_description
1 polymer ?
#
loop_
_entity_poly.entity_id
_entity_poly.type
_entity_poly.pdbx_seq_one_letter_code
_entity_poly.pdbx_strand_id
1 'polypeptide(L)'
;MSELRSLHTLLELEERRRDQALAHLRQVQSRLQQAQAQAEQLDQYRGDYQQRWSAQFSTAGTDMATLQCYQSFGDRLEQAVTQQEHIRNLAQTQFDRARQALLAQETRVAAVSKLIARRQAQARLAEDRREQKRNDEAAGRTAGLGSWNHPSGALA
;
A
#
# COMPACT_ATOMS: atom_id res chain seq x y z
N MET A 1 -29.57 3.46 -7.83
CA MET A 1 -29.31 3.34 -6.38
C MET A 1 -28.63 2.01 -6.01
N SER A 2 -29.15 0.84 -6.43
CA SER A 2 -28.54 -0.47 -6.12
C SER A 2 -27.09 -0.63 -6.62
N GLU A 3 -26.80 -0.24 -7.88
CA GLU A 3 -25.43 -0.31 -8.43
C GLU A 3 -24.41 0.59 -7.71
N LEU A 4 -24.83 1.75 -7.23
CA LEU A 4 -23.92 2.61 -6.46
C LEU A 4 -23.61 1.95 -5.11
N ARG A 5 -24.61 1.35 -4.44
CA ARG A 5 -24.39 0.64 -3.18
C ARG A 5 -23.42 -0.53 -3.36
N SER A 6 -23.56 -1.33 -4.41
CA SER A 6 -22.62 -2.44 -4.68
C SER A 6 -21.19 -1.96 -4.95
N LEU A 7 -21.02 -0.83 -5.65
CA LEU A 7 -19.70 -0.24 -5.87
C LEU A 7 -19.06 0.27 -4.57
N HIS A 8 -19.83 0.84 -3.64
CA HIS A 8 -19.29 1.23 -2.34
C HIS A 8 -18.88 0.01 -1.51
N THR A 9 -19.66 -1.07 -1.52
CA THR A 9 -19.26 -2.33 -0.88
C THR A 9 -17.99 -2.91 -1.50
N LEU A 10 -17.83 -2.82 -2.83
CA LEU A 10 -16.59 -3.20 -3.49
C LEU A 10 -15.42 -2.31 -3.05
N LEU A 11 -15.62 -1.00 -2.95
CA LEU A 11 -14.58 -0.08 -2.45
C LEU A 11 -14.13 -0.46 -1.04
N GLU A 12 -15.06 -0.69 -0.12
CA GLU A 12 -14.76 -1.11 1.25
C GLU A 12 -13.94 -2.41 1.28
N LEU A 13 -14.25 -3.36 0.40
CA LEU A 13 -13.49 -4.61 0.28
C LEU A 13 -12.06 -4.36 -0.23
N GLU A 14 -11.90 -3.54 -1.27
CA GLU A 14 -10.58 -3.20 -1.82
C GLU A 14 -9.73 -2.38 -0.83
N GLU A 15 -10.35 -1.48 -0.05
CA GLU A 15 -9.69 -0.75 1.03
C GLU A 15 -9.20 -1.68 2.13
N ARG A 16 -10.02 -2.65 2.55
CA ARG A 16 -9.60 -3.69 3.51
C ARG A 16 -8.41 -4.50 2.97
N ARG A 17 -8.42 -4.85 1.68
CA ARG A 17 -7.31 -5.57 1.02
C ARG A 17 -6.03 -4.73 0.97
N ARG A 18 -6.13 -3.44 0.67
CA ARG A 18 -5.01 -2.49 0.74
C ARG A 18 -4.44 -2.42 2.16
N ASP A 19 -5.29 -2.32 3.17
CA ASP A 19 -4.87 -2.20 4.56
C ASP A 19 -4.17 -3.48 5.06
N GLN A 20 -4.66 -4.65 4.63
CA GLN A 20 -3.98 -5.93 4.86
C GLN A 20 -2.61 -5.99 4.17
N ALA A 21 -2.52 -5.54 2.91
CA ALA A 21 -1.25 -5.49 2.18
C ALA A 21 -0.25 -4.52 2.85
N LEU A 22 -0.73 -3.39 3.37
CA LEU A 22 0.09 -2.44 4.13
C LEU A 22 0.59 -3.04 5.45
N ALA A 23 -0.28 -3.74 6.20
CA ALA A 23 0.12 -4.43 7.42
C ALA A 23 1.19 -5.50 7.14
N HIS A 24 1.03 -6.28 6.07
CA HIS A 24 2.03 -7.25 5.64
C HIS A 24 3.34 -6.58 5.23
N LEU A 25 3.30 -5.47 4.48
CA LEU A 25 4.50 -4.71 4.11
C LEU A 25 5.29 -4.27 5.36
N ARG A 26 4.60 -3.75 6.38
CA ARG A 26 5.24 -3.34 7.64
C ARG A 26 5.91 -4.52 8.34
N GLN A 27 5.26 -5.68 8.35
CA GLN A 27 5.83 -6.89 8.94
C GLN A 27 7.12 -7.33 8.23
N VAL A 28 7.12 -7.39 6.90
CA VAL A 28 8.31 -7.80 6.15
C VAL A 28 9.41 -6.73 6.17
N GLN A 29 9.04 -5.45 6.25
CA GLN A 29 10.00 -4.35 6.46
C GLN A 29 10.74 -4.49 7.79
N SER A 30 10.02 -4.81 8.88
CA SER A 30 10.65 -5.06 10.18
C SER A 30 11.61 -6.25 10.12
N ARG A 31 11.27 -7.32 9.40
CA ARG A 31 12.16 -8.48 9.21
C ARG A 31 13.41 -8.12 8.41
N LEU A 32 13.26 -7.31 7.35
CA LEU A 32 14.40 -6.82 6.56
C LEU A 32 15.34 -5.98 7.42
N GLN A 33 14.81 -5.06 8.23
CA GLN A 33 15.60 -4.24 9.15
C GLN A 33 16.35 -5.09 10.18
N GLN A 34 15.71 -6.10 10.75
CA GLN A 34 16.36 -7.04 11.68
C GLN A 34 17.48 -7.83 10.99
N ALA A 35 17.24 -8.32 9.77
CA ALA A 35 18.25 -9.05 9.00
C ALA A 35 19.46 -8.17 8.64
N GLN A 36 19.23 -6.89 8.31
CA GLN A 36 20.27 -5.91 8.05
C GLN A 36 21.09 -5.62 9.32
N ALA A 37 20.43 -5.35 10.45
CA ALA A 37 21.11 -5.09 11.72
C ALA A 37 21.98 -6.29 12.17
N GLN A 38 21.49 -7.52 12.01
CA GLN A 38 22.28 -8.73 12.30
C GLN A 38 23.49 -8.88 11.37
N ALA A 39 23.35 -8.53 10.09
CA ALA A 39 24.47 -8.55 9.14
C ALA A 39 25.55 -7.52 9.54
N GLU A 40 25.14 -6.30 9.90
CA GLU A 40 26.05 -5.26 10.39
C GLU A 40 26.78 -5.70 11.67
N GLN A 41 26.09 -6.36 12.59
CA GLN A 41 26.70 -6.91 13.80
C GLN A 41 27.75 -7.98 13.49
N LEU A 42 27.47 -8.88 12.54
CA LEU A 42 28.44 -9.90 12.11
C LEU A 42 29.66 -9.27 11.43
N ASP A 43 29.46 -8.24 10.61
CA ASP A 43 30.55 -7.52 9.94
C ASP A 43 31.45 -6.79 10.95
N GLN A 44 30.87 -6.12 11.94
CA GLN A 44 31.61 -5.49 13.04
C GLN A 44 32.40 -6.53 13.81
N TYR A 45 31.76 -7.63 14.20
CA TYR A 45 32.39 -8.70 14.95
C TYR A 45 33.53 -9.36 14.16
N ARG A 46 33.41 -9.51 12.84
CA ARG A 46 34.50 -9.98 11.95
C ARG A 46 35.69 -9.04 11.96
N GLY A 47 35.46 -7.72 11.93
CA GLY A 47 36.52 -6.72 12.04
C GLY A 47 37.27 -6.78 13.37
N ASP A 48 36.52 -6.81 14.48
CA ASP A 48 37.09 -6.94 15.84
C ASP A 48 37.89 -8.23 16.00
N TYR A 49 37.37 -9.33 15.43
CA TYR A 49 38.03 -10.63 15.44
C TYR A 49 39.39 -10.60 14.73
N GLN A 50 39.45 -10.01 13.52
CA GLN A 50 40.69 -9.86 12.77
C GLN A 50 41.72 -8.98 13.47
N GLN A 51 41.29 -7.91 14.15
CA GLN A 51 42.17 -7.03 14.92
C GLN A 51 42.75 -7.72 16.16
N ARG A 52 41.92 -8.46 16.91
CA ARG A 52 42.38 -9.22 18.07
C ARG A 52 43.41 -10.27 17.67
N TRP A 53 43.18 -10.93 16.54
CA TRP A 53 44.11 -11.92 16.03
C TRP A 53 45.46 -11.37 15.62
N SER A 54 45.46 -10.26 14.86
CA SER A 54 46.71 -9.63 14.42
C SER A 54 47.54 -9.15 15.61
N ALA A 55 46.88 -8.64 16.66
CA ALA A 55 47.52 -8.30 17.93
C ALA A 55 48.11 -9.53 18.63
N GLN A 56 47.35 -10.63 18.75
CA GLN A 56 47.79 -11.85 19.46
C GLN A 56 48.99 -12.53 18.82
N PHE A 57 49.09 -12.49 17.49
CA PHE A 57 50.23 -13.05 16.75
C PHE A 57 51.49 -12.17 16.76
N SER A 58 51.33 -10.86 17.01
CA SER A 58 52.48 -9.95 17.15
C SER A 58 53.27 -10.17 18.45
N THR A 59 52.66 -10.79 19.46
CA THR A 59 53.33 -11.28 20.67
C THR A 59 53.77 -12.72 20.48
N ALA A 60 55.08 -12.97 20.41
CA ALA A 60 55.65 -14.29 20.17
C ALA A 60 55.20 -15.33 21.23
N GLY A 61 54.67 -16.48 20.78
CA GLY A 61 54.38 -17.63 21.65
C GLY A 61 53.00 -18.30 21.52
N THR A 62 52.28 -18.15 20.40
CA THR A 62 50.94 -18.76 20.24
C THR A 62 51.00 -20.29 20.15
N ASP A 63 50.33 -20.97 21.08
CA ASP A 63 50.20 -22.44 21.13
C ASP A 63 49.34 -22.99 19.97
N MET A 64 49.65 -24.21 19.51
CA MET A 64 48.99 -24.88 18.39
C MET A 64 47.48 -25.11 18.64
N ALA A 65 47.09 -25.37 19.89
CA ALA A 65 45.67 -25.51 20.26
C ALA A 65 44.90 -24.18 20.11
N THR A 66 45.55 -23.05 20.41
CA THR A 66 44.99 -21.70 20.21
C THR A 66 44.78 -21.42 18.72
N LEU A 67 45.73 -21.88 17.89
CA LEU A 67 45.72 -21.71 16.44
C LEU A 67 44.57 -22.51 15.77
N GLN A 68 44.33 -23.76 16.20
CA GLN A 68 43.20 -24.55 15.74
C GLN A 68 41.85 -23.99 16.18
N CYS A 69 41.75 -23.54 17.44
CA CYS A 69 40.53 -22.92 17.95
C CYS A 69 40.15 -21.69 17.10
N TYR A 70 41.15 -20.86 16.78
CA TYR A 70 40.98 -19.68 15.95
C TYR A 70 40.50 -20.00 14.53
N GLN A 71 41.11 -20.97 13.85
CA GLN A 71 40.65 -21.36 12.51
C GLN A 71 39.21 -21.88 12.54
N SER A 72 38.88 -22.76 13.50
CA SER A 72 37.53 -23.32 13.61
C SER A 72 36.45 -22.27 13.87
N PHE A 73 36.79 -21.20 14.61
CA PHE A 73 35.87 -20.12 14.87
C PHE A 73 35.71 -19.19 13.65
N GLY A 74 36.80 -18.92 12.93
CA GLY A 74 36.77 -18.19 11.67
C GLY A 74 35.84 -18.85 10.65
N ASP A 75 35.94 -20.18 10.50
CA ASP A 75 35.07 -20.95 9.59
C ASP A 75 33.59 -20.84 9.99
N ARG A 76 33.28 -20.90 11.29
CA ARG A 76 31.90 -20.73 11.79
C ARG A 76 31.38 -19.32 11.54
N LEU A 77 32.23 -18.30 11.70
CA LEU A 77 31.86 -16.91 11.46
C LEU A 77 31.56 -16.69 9.97
N GLU A 78 32.36 -17.24 9.08
CA GLU A 78 32.14 -17.15 7.63
C GLU A 78 30.83 -17.86 7.22
N GLN A 79 30.55 -19.03 7.79
CA GLN A 79 29.28 -19.73 7.61
C GLN A 79 28.09 -18.89 8.10
N ALA A 80 28.21 -18.25 9.26
CA ALA A 80 27.17 -17.38 9.81
C ALA A 80 26.92 -16.16 8.93
N VAL A 81 27.99 -15.52 8.40
CA VAL A 81 27.89 -14.39 7.45
C VAL A 81 27.16 -14.83 6.19
N THR A 82 27.59 -15.94 5.57
CA THR A 82 26.96 -16.48 4.36
C THR A 82 25.46 -16.77 4.59
N GLN A 83 25.12 -17.37 5.72
CA GLN A 83 23.74 -17.64 6.09
C GLN A 83 22.93 -16.34 6.29
N GLN A 84 23.52 -15.34 6.95
CA GLN A 84 22.87 -14.06 7.18
C GLN A 84 22.63 -13.29 5.88
N GLU A 85 23.56 -13.35 4.93
CA GLU A 85 23.36 -12.78 3.59
C GLU A 85 22.20 -13.42 2.86
N HIS A 86 22.05 -14.74 2.95
CA HIS A 86 20.91 -15.44 2.38
C HIS A 86 19.58 -14.97 3.02
N ILE A 87 19.54 -14.84 4.35
CA ILE A 87 18.38 -14.34 5.09
C ILE A 87 18.03 -12.91 4.65
N ARG A 88 19.04 -12.03 4.54
CA ARG A 88 18.86 -10.64 4.07
C ARG A 88 18.28 -10.61 2.66
N ASN A 89 18.82 -11.41 1.73
CA ASN A 89 18.36 -11.45 0.34
C ASN A 89 16.91 -11.96 0.24
N LEU A 90 16.56 -12.97 1.03
CA LEU A 90 15.20 -13.48 1.12
C LEU A 90 14.25 -12.43 1.70
N ALA A 91 14.64 -11.74 2.77
CA ALA A 91 13.86 -10.67 3.38
C ALA A 91 13.65 -9.49 2.41
N GLN A 92 14.68 -9.12 1.66
CA GLN A 92 14.60 -8.09 0.63
C GLN A 92 13.61 -8.48 -0.48
N THR A 93 13.70 -9.72 -0.98
CA THR A 93 12.76 -10.23 -1.99
C THR A 93 11.31 -10.22 -1.48
N GLN A 94 11.08 -10.59 -0.21
CA GLN A 94 9.76 -10.53 0.41
C GLN A 94 9.23 -9.10 0.54
N PHE A 95 10.10 -8.16 0.93
CA PHE A 95 9.78 -6.74 1.01
C PHE A 95 9.37 -6.17 -0.35
N ASP A 96 10.14 -6.45 -1.40
CA ASP A 96 9.85 -5.95 -2.76
C ASP A 96 8.53 -6.50 -3.30
N ARG A 97 8.25 -7.79 -3.06
CA ARG A 97 6.95 -8.40 -3.41
C ARG A 97 5.79 -7.77 -2.65
N ALA A 98 5.94 -7.54 -1.34
CA ALA A 98 4.90 -6.90 -0.54
C ALA A 98 4.64 -5.45 -0.99
N ARG A 99 5.69 -4.73 -1.38
CA ARG A 99 5.59 -3.36 -1.91
C ARG A 99 4.82 -3.35 -3.24
N GLN A 100 5.13 -4.27 -4.15
CA GLN A 100 4.39 -4.41 -5.41
C GLN A 100 2.92 -4.78 -5.18
N ALA A 101 2.65 -5.66 -4.22
CA ALA A 101 1.29 -6.04 -3.85
C ALA A 101 0.49 -4.85 -3.32
N LEU A 102 1.09 -4.03 -2.44
CA LEU A 102 0.45 -2.81 -1.92
C LEU A 102 0.10 -1.83 -3.06
N LEU A 103 1.05 -1.55 -3.95
CA LEU A 103 0.82 -0.67 -5.11
C LEU A 103 -0.33 -1.15 -6.00
N ALA A 104 -0.43 -2.47 -6.21
CA ALA A 104 -1.53 -3.06 -6.97
C ALA A 104 -2.89 -2.86 -6.28
N GLN A 105 -2.96 -2.96 -4.95
CA GLN A 105 -4.19 -2.71 -4.20
C GLN A 105 -4.56 -1.22 -4.18
N GLU A 106 -3.59 -0.33 -4.01
CA GLU A 106 -3.82 1.12 -4.10
C GLU A 106 -4.38 1.53 -5.47
N THR A 107 -3.85 0.93 -6.53
CA THR A 107 -4.34 1.13 -7.90
C THR A 107 -5.80 0.68 -8.06
N ARG A 108 -6.17 -0.46 -7.46
CA ARG A 108 -7.56 -0.96 -7.48
C ARG A 108 -8.50 -0.04 -6.73
N VAL A 109 -8.12 0.40 -5.51
CA VAL A 109 -8.90 1.36 -4.72
C VAL A 109 -9.12 2.67 -5.50
N ALA A 110 -8.07 3.20 -6.13
CA ALA A 110 -8.17 4.41 -6.93
C ALA A 110 -9.10 4.23 -8.15
N ALA A 111 -9.01 3.09 -8.83
CA ALA A 111 -9.86 2.76 -9.97
C ALA A 111 -11.35 2.67 -9.58
N VAL A 112 -11.68 1.96 -8.50
CA VAL A 112 -13.06 1.83 -7.99
C VAL A 112 -13.59 3.19 -7.52
N SER A 113 -12.78 3.97 -6.80
CA SER A 113 -13.14 5.32 -6.35
C SER A 113 -13.48 6.24 -7.53
N LYS A 114 -12.66 6.21 -8.59
CA LYS A 114 -12.90 6.97 -9.81
C LYS A 114 -14.19 6.54 -10.52
N LEU A 115 -14.47 5.24 -10.55
CA LEU A 115 -15.71 4.72 -11.13
C LEU A 115 -16.94 5.19 -10.34
N ILE A 116 -16.90 5.16 -9.01
CA ILE A 116 -17.97 5.67 -8.13
C ILE A 116 -18.22 7.15 -8.42
N ALA A 117 -17.17 7.97 -8.42
CA ALA A 117 -17.28 9.40 -8.69
C ALA A 117 -17.94 9.68 -10.05
N ARG A 118 -17.56 8.94 -11.10
CA ARG A 118 -18.17 9.05 -12.43
C ARG A 118 -19.66 8.68 -12.41
N ARG A 119 -20.03 7.58 -11.75
CA ARG A 119 -21.43 7.13 -11.65
C ARG A 119 -22.28 8.11 -10.84
N GLN A 120 -21.74 8.69 -9.78
CA GLN A 120 -22.41 9.73 -9.00
C GLN A 120 -22.65 11.00 -9.83
N ALA A 121 -21.65 11.46 -10.59
CA ALA A 121 -21.79 12.61 -11.48
C ALA A 121 -22.87 12.38 -12.54
N GLN A 122 -22.90 11.20 -13.16
CA GLN A 122 -23.94 10.83 -14.14
C GLN A 122 -25.34 10.80 -13.51
N ALA A 123 -25.46 10.28 -12.27
CA ALA A 123 -26.74 10.24 -11.57
C ALA A 123 -27.26 11.65 -11.23
N ARG A 124 -26.37 12.56 -10.80
CA ARG A 124 -26.73 13.97 -10.55
C ARG A 124 -27.24 14.65 -11.82
N LEU A 125 -26.48 14.56 -12.92
CA LEU A 125 -26.89 15.13 -14.21
C LEU A 125 -28.24 14.57 -14.71
N ALA A 126 -28.52 13.30 -14.45
CA ALA A 126 -29.79 12.70 -14.82
C ALA A 126 -30.95 13.24 -13.96
N GLU A 127 -30.73 13.46 -12.65
CA GLU A 127 -31.75 14.03 -11.77
C GLU A 127 -32.00 15.51 -12.09
N ASP A 128 -30.95 16.30 -12.31
CA ASP A 128 -31.07 17.73 -12.68
C ASP A 128 -31.94 17.90 -13.94
N ARG A 129 -31.73 17.04 -14.95
CA ARG A 129 -32.56 17.02 -16.17
C ARG A 129 -34.01 16.65 -15.90
N ARG A 130 -34.26 15.70 -14.98
CA ARG A 130 -35.63 15.30 -14.61
C ARG A 130 -36.33 16.41 -13.84
N GLU A 131 -35.62 17.09 -12.95
CA GLU A 131 -36.14 18.23 -12.20
C GLU A 131 -36.47 19.41 -13.12
N GLN A 132 -35.57 19.77 -14.03
CA GLN A 132 -35.83 20.80 -15.04
C GLN A 132 -37.08 20.48 -15.86
N LYS A 133 -37.21 19.25 -16.37
CA LYS A 133 -38.40 18.81 -17.12
C LYS A 133 -39.69 18.92 -16.29
N ARG A 134 -39.66 18.50 -15.01
CA ARG A 134 -40.82 18.62 -14.10
C ARG A 134 -41.22 20.07 -13.89
N ASN A 135 -40.23 20.96 -13.74
CA ASN A 135 -40.46 22.39 -13.54
C ASN A 135 -41.06 23.04 -14.80
N ASP A 136 -40.53 22.72 -15.98
CA ASP A 136 -41.02 23.22 -17.27
C ASP A 136 -42.48 22.76 -17.52
N GLU A 137 -42.79 21.49 -17.24
CA GLU A 137 -44.15 20.96 -17.36
C GLU A 137 -45.13 21.63 -16.37
N ALA A 138 -44.69 21.94 -15.16
CA ALA A 138 -45.51 22.67 -14.18
C ALA A 138 -45.78 24.11 -14.63
N ALA A 139 -44.76 24.82 -15.12
CA ALA A 139 -44.87 26.18 -15.64
C ALA A 139 -45.81 26.24 -16.87
N GLY A 140 -45.67 25.28 -17.80
CA GLY A 140 -46.55 25.16 -18.97
C GLY A 140 -48.02 24.94 -18.61
N ARG A 141 -48.31 24.10 -17.60
CA ARG A 141 -49.69 23.90 -17.10
C ARG A 141 -50.28 25.16 -16.48
N THR A 142 -49.51 25.91 -15.68
CA THR A 142 -49.97 27.16 -15.09
C THR A 142 -50.19 28.26 -16.14
N ALA A 143 -49.34 28.34 -17.16
CA ALA A 143 -49.51 29.29 -18.27
C ALA A 143 -50.76 28.96 -19.13
N GLY A 144 -51.01 27.67 -19.38
CA GLY A 144 -52.21 27.22 -20.09
C GLY A 144 -53.52 27.53 -19.36
N LEU A 145 -53.54 27.49 -18.03
CA LEU A 145 -54.69 27.86 -17.21
C LEU A 145 -54.89 29.38 -17.10
N GLY A 146 -53.81 30.18 -17.10
CA GLY A 146 -53.89 31.65 -17.09
C GLY A 146 -54.33 32.26 -18.42
N SER A 147 -54.08 31.59 -19.54
CA SER A 147 -54.45 32.08 -20.89
C SER A 147 -55.96 31.99 -21.20
N TRP A 148 -56.75 31.26 -20.40
CA TRP A 148 -58.20 31.09 -20.59
C TRP A 148 -59.06 32.01 -19.71
N ASN A 149 -58.45 32.99 -19.04
CA ASN A 149 -59.17 33.92 -18.17
C ASN A 149 -59.05 35.37 -18.67
N HIS A 150 -59.42 35.61 -19.93
CA HIS A 150 -59.71 36.95 -20.45
C HIS A 150 -61.24 37.10 -20.56
N PRO A 151 -61.91 37.86 -19.68
CA PRO A 151 -63.30 38.20 -19.88
C PRO A 151 -63.39 39.28 -20.97
N SER A 152 -63.80 38.92 -22.18
CA SER A 152 -64.30 39.90 -23.15
C SER A 152 -65.64 40.44 -22.65
N GLY A 153 -65.57 41.43 -21.76
CA GLY A 153 -66.69 42.27 -21.38
C GLY A 153 -66.91 43.38 -22.42
N ALA A 154 -68.09 43.34 -23.04
CA ALA A 154 -68.94 44.44 -23.49
C ALA A 154 -68.34 45.66 -24.22
N LEU A 155 -68.91 45.99 -25.39
CA LEU A 155 -69.61 47.27 -25.61
C LEU A 155 -70.28 47.34 -27.01
N ALA A 156 -71.53 47.82 -26.98
CA ALA A 156 -72.40 48.35 -28.04
C ALA A 156 -73.07 47.36 -29.01
#